data_AF-W0FS88-F1
#
_entry.id   AF-W0FS88-F1
#
_cell.length_a   1.000
_cell.length_b   1.000
_cell.length_c   1.000
_cell.angle_alpha   90.00
_cell.angle_beta   90.00
_cell.angle_gamma   90.00
#
_symmetry.space_group_name_H-M   'P 1'
#
loop_
_entity.id
_entity.type
_entity.pdbx_description
1 polymer ?
#
loop_
_entity_poly.entity_id
_entity_poly.type
_entity_poly.pdbx_seq_one_letter_code
_entity_poly.pdbx_strand_id
1 'polypeptide(L)'
;MKKLLSILIVFVLTATVLCACGKKQETETQPEQNAEAGQQTEQLTEQATGQQAGQAADAAAEPAASKEPLDAGIIVEKVFQDLHLSIAYAGDIKVSAMDEAGNYTVSFKLNNIDCNYVVNGYTGAIVSKNVPPEALAQPENANDPLEKAVNMALNTIEGYSGGAQNIQASVEDGIITINFDFDGSHYTFYYDVSQEKLLD
;
A
#
# COMPACT_ATOMS: atom_id res chain seq x y z
N MET A 1 10.46 6.92 -44.76
CA MET A 1 11.06 5.65 -44.31
C MET A 1 12.46 5.93 -43.79
N LYS A 2 12.64 6.13 -42.49
CA LYS A 2 13.94 6.23 -41.82
C LYS A 2 13.90 5.33 -40.59
N LYS A 3 14.93 4.50 -40.49
CA LYS A 3 15.04 3.29 -39.67
C LYS A 3 15.18 3.63 -38.19
N LEU A 4 14.59 2.76 -37.36
CA LEU A 4 14.82 2.65 -35.93
C LEU A 4 16.32 2.51 -35.63
N LEU A 5 16.77 3.21 -34.59
CA LEU A 5 17.99 2.88 -33.87
C LEU A 5 17.62 2.76 -32.38
N SER A 6 17.12 1.59 -32.00
CA SER A 6 16.94 1.21 -30.59
C SER A 6 18.32 0.86 -30.03
N ILE A 7 18.88 1.76 -29.22
CA ILE A 7 20.07 1.50 -28.43
C ILE A 7 19.60 0.83 -27.14
N LEU A 8 19.77 -0.49 -27.08
CA LEU A 8 19.59 -1.29 -25.87
C LEU A 8 20.85 -1.13 -25.01
N ILE A 9 20.79 -0.32 -23.96
CA ILE A 9 21.87 -0.24 -22.96
C ILE A 9 21.60 -1.29 -21.88
N VAL A 10 22.35 -2.39 -21.94
CA VAL A 10 22.41 -3.40 -20.89
C VAL A 10 23.47 -2.96 -19.87
N PHE A 11 23.05 -2.47 -18.70
CA PHE A 11 23.98 -2.27 -17.59
C PHE A 11 24.15 -3.58 -16.80
N VAL A 12 25.35 -4.14 -16.90
CA VAL A 12 25.84 -5.25 -16.06
C VAL A 12 26.27 -4.66 -14.72
N LEU A 13 25.51 -4.92 -13.66
CA LEU A 13 25.92 -4.57 -12.29
C LEU A 13 26.85 -5.68 -11.77
N THR A 14 28.11 -5.33 -11.55
CA THR A 14 29.13 -6.19 -10.95
C THR A 14 28.97 -6.17 -9.42
N ALA A 15 28.69 -7.34 -8.84
CA ALA A 15 28.69 -7.53 -7.41
C ALA A 15 30.12 -7.49 -6.86
N THR A 16 30.40 -6.58 -5.94
CA THR A 16 31.61 -6.61 -5.12
C THR A 16 31.24 -7.11 -3.73
N VAL A 17 31.58 -8.37 -3.46
CA VAL A 17 31.59 -8.96 -2.13
C VAL A 17 32.81 -8.43 -1.37
N LEU A 18 32.60 -7.77 -0.23
CA LEU A 18 33.65 -7.58 0.76
C LEU A 18 33.28 -8.34 2.04
N CYS A 19 33.96 -9.47 2.22
CA CYS A 19 34.11 -10.14 3.51
C CYS A 19 34.97 -9.29 4.44
N ALA A 20 34.55 -9.13 5.70
CA ALA A 20 35.46 -8.84 6.79
C ALA A 20 35.08 -9.68 8.02
N CYS A 21 35.94 -10.66 8.30
CA CYS A 21 35.97 -11.47 9.51
C CYS A 21 36.29 -10.63 10.75
N GLY A 22 35.74 -11.00 11.91
CA GLY A 22 36.05 -10.34 13.17
C GLY A 22 35.63 -11.07 14.44
N LYS A 23 36.28 -12.23 14.70
CA LYS A 23 36.63 -12.83 16.01
C LYS A 23 35.56 -13.13 17.09
N LYS A 24 35.46 -14.45 17.33
CA LYS A 24 35.27 -15.20 18.58
C LYS A 24 35.48 -14.45 19.91
N GLN A 25 34.60 -14.71 20.87
CA GLN A 25 34.99 -15.16 22.22
C GLN A 25 33.88 -16.04 22.84
N GLU A 26 34.23 -17.29 23.13
CA GLU A 26 33.49 -18.25 23.95
C GLU A 26 33.95 -18.16 25.42
N THR A 27 33.21 -18.84 26.30
CA THR A 27 33.54 -19.28 27.68
C THR A 27 33.36 -18.18 28.75
N GLU A 28 32.72 -18.37 29.91
CA GLU A 28 32.59 -19.54 30.79
C GLU A 28 31.24 -19.58 31.54
N THR A 29 30.81 -20.81 31.83
CA THR A 29 29.83 -21.17 32.86
C THR A 29 30.59 -21.49 34.15
N GLN A 30 30.09 -21.11 35.33
CA GLN A 30 30.03 -21.97 36.54
C GLN A 30 29.26 -21.27 37.69
N PRO A 31 28.81 -22.02 38.71
CA PRO A 31 27.52 -21.81 39.38
C PRO A 31 27.65 -21.51 40.89
N GLU A 32 26.48 -21.54 41.55
CA GLU A 32 26.22 -22.00 42.93
C GLU A 32 25.74 -20.97 43.99
N GLN A 33 24.52 -21.25 44.48
CA GLN A 33 23.98 -21.16 45.85
C GLN A 33 23.99 -19.81 46.61
N ASN A 34 22.80 -19.35 47.03
CA ASN A 34 22.26 -19.76 48.34
C ASN A 34 20.76 -19.40 48.51
N ALA A 35 20.10 -20.11 49.42
CA ALA A 35 18.66 -20.19 49.66
C ALA A 35 18.15 -19.32 50.83
N GLU A 36 16.84 -19.46 51.10
CA GLU A 36 16.02 -19.00 52.25
C GLU A 36 15.48 -17.56 52.18
N ALA A 37 14.27 -17.22 52.62
CA ALA A 37 13.03 -17.89 53.03
C ALA A 37 12.07 -16.71 53.35
N GLY A 38 10.77 -16.83 53.07
CA GLY A 38 9.86 -15.74 53.42
C GLY A 38 8.43 -15.92 52.90
N GLN A 39 7.63 -16.60 53.71
CA GLN A 39 6.20 -16.79 53.55
C GLN A 39 5.45 -15.45 53.64
N GLN A 40 4.39 -15.25 52.85
CA GLN A 40 3.06 -15.01 53.41
C GLN A 40 1.95 -15.10 52.36
N THR A 41 0.90 -15.78 52.79
CA THR A 41 -0.35 -16.16 52.14
C THR A 41 -1.45 -15.24 52.68
N GLU A 42 -2.38 -14.78 51.84
CA GLU A 42 -3.77 -14.37 52.17
C GLU A 42 -4.44 -14.04 50.81
N GLN A 43 -5.08 -14.97 50.10
CA GLN A 43 -6.46 -15.47 50.26
C GLN A 43 -7.49 -14.43 50.74
N LEU A 44 -8.32 -13.96 49.80
CA LEU A 44 -9.74 -13.63 50.01
C LEU A 44 -10.56 -14.10 48.78
N THR A 45 -11.20 -15.26 48.96
CA THR A 45 -12.52 -15.66 48.42
C THR A 45 -13.59 -14.67 48.96
N GLU A 46 -14.80 -14.42 48.42
CA GLU A 46 -15.92 -15.19 47.87
C GLU A 46 -16.90 -14.13 47.29
N GLN A 47 -17.50 -14.27 46.09
CA GLN A 47 -18.74 -14.99 45.75
C GLN A 47 -20.08 -14.31 46.15
N ALA A 48 -20.89 -13.96 45.13
CA ALA A 48 -22.38 -13.96 45.09
C ALA A 48 -22.81 -13.34 43.73
N THR A 49 -23.16 -14.09 42.68
CA THR A 49 -24.44 -14.79 42.38
C THR A 49 -25.69 -13.91 42.52
N GLY A 50 -26.26 -13.52 41.38
CA GLY A 50 -27.60 -12.96 41.24
C GLY A 50 -27.99 -12.88 39.76
N GLN A 51 -28.85 -13.80 39.33
CA GLN A 51 -29.34 -13.94 37.95
C GLN A 51 -30.42 -12.90 37.60
N GLN A 52 -30.44 -12.56 36.31
CA GLN A 52 -31.60 -12.52 35.41
C GLN A 52 -32.16 -11.15 34.95
N ALA A 53 -32.35 -11.11 33.63
CA ALA A 53 -33.29 -10.33 32.82
C ALA A 53 -32.87 -8.90 32.43
N GLY A 54 -32.43 -8.76 31.19
CA GLY A 54 -32.29 -7.48 30.50
C GLY A 54 -31.68 -7.66 29.12
N GLN A 55 -32.51 -8.03 28.14
CA GLN A 55 -32.19 -7.90 26.72
C GLN A 55 -31.83 -6.45 26.41
N ALA A 56 -30.62 -6.24 25.91
CA ALA A 56 -30.35 -5.33 24.82
C ALA A 56 -29.06 -5.84 24.17
N ALA A 57 -29.22 -6.67 23.14
CA ALA A 57 -28.18 -6.80 22.14
C ALA A 57 -28.02 -5.41 21.53
N ASP A 58 -26.95 -4.71 21.91
CA ASP A 58 -26.44 -3.61 21.12
C ASP A 58 -25.83 -4.27 19.88
N ALA A 59 -26.72 -4.54 18.92
CA ALA A 59 -26.32 -4.77 17.56
C ALA A 59 -25.61 -3.49 17.14
N ALA A 60 -24.28 -3.54 17.14
CA ALA A 60 -23.48 -2.65 16.33
C ALA A 60 -24.08 -2.72 14.93
N ALA A 61 -24.87 -1.70 14.59
CA ALA A 61 -25.52 -1.59 13.31
C ALA A 61 -24.40 -1.56 12.28
N GLU A 62 -24.25 -2.67 11.53
CA GLU A 62 -23.60 -2.63 10.25
C GLU A 62 -24.22 -1.46 9.47
N PRO A 63 -23.41 -0.55 8.92
CA PRO A 63 -23.94 0.53 8.11
C PRO A 63 -24.72 -0.12 6.97
N ALA A 64 -25.99 0.28 6.81
CA ALA A 64 -26.86 -0.23 5.75
C ALA A 64 -26.11 -0.15 4.42
N ALA A 65 -25.74 -1.30 3.87
CA ALA A 65 -25.03 -1.38 2.60
C ALA A 65 -25.85 -0.62 1.55
N SER A 66 -25.21 0.37 0.93
CA SER A 66 -25.71 0.98 -0.29
C SER A 66 -26.13 -0.13 -1.26
N LYS A 67 -27.35 -0.07 -1.81
CA LYS A 67 -27.78 -1.02 -2.85
C LYS A 67 -27.06 -0.78 -4.18
N GLU A 68 -26.45 0.38 -4.34
CA GLU A 68 -25.65 0.70 -5.50
C GLU A 68 -24.19 0.31 -5.24
N PRO A 69 -23.53 -0.36 -6.22
CA PRO A 69 -22.12 -0.65 -6.11
C PRO A 69 -21.33 0.67 -6.06
N LEU A 70 -20.29 0.68 -5.25
CA LEU A 70 -19.31 1.76 -5.19
C LEU A 70 -18.64 1.91 -6.55
N ASP A 71 -18.35 3.16 -6.91
CA ASP A 71 -17.61 3.46 -8.12
C ASP A 71 -16.20 2.84 -8.09
N ALA A 72 -15.70 2.45 -9.26
CA ALA A 72 -14.38 1.82 -9.40
C ALA A 72 -13.24 2.72 -8.85
N GLY A 73 -13.36 4.04 -8.96
CA GLY A 73 -12.42 5.00 -8.37
C GLY A 73 -12.37 4.90 -6.84
N ILE A 74 -13.53 4.78 -6.19
CA ILE A 74 -13.62 4.61 -4.73
C ILE A 74 -13.00 3.26 -4.32
N ILE A 75 -13.22 2.20 -5.09
CA ILE A 75 -12.62 0.89 -4.84
C ILE A 75 -11.09 0.95 -4.91
N VAL A 76 -10.55 1.64 -5.92
CA VAL A 76 -9.10 1.85 -6.05
C VAL A 76 -8.57 2.65 -4.87
N GLU A 77 -9.22 3.75 -4.50
CA GLU A 77 -8.81 4.56 -3.34
C GLU A 77 -8.75 3.73 -2.06
N LYS A 78 -9.74 2.85 -1.82
CA LYS A 78 -9.75 1.93 -0.67
C LYS A 78 -8.56 0.98 -0.64
N VAL A 79 -8.15 0.46 -1.80
CA VAL A 79 -6.97 -0.42 -1.90
C VAL A 79 -5.70 0.33 -1.52
N PHE A 80 -5.50 1.54 -2.04
CA PHE A 80 -4.31 2.34 -1.74
C PHE A 80 -4.30 2.90 -0.32
N GLN A 81 -5.47 3.16 0.27
CA GLN A 81 -5.61 3.45 1.70
C GLN A 81 -5.16 2.27 2.59
N ASP A 82 -5.54 1.02 2.26
CA ASP A 82 -5.10 -0.18 3.00
C ASP A 82 -3.60 -0.44 2.87
N LEU A 83 -3.02 -0.13 1.71
CA LEU A 83 -1.58 -0.26 1.49
C LEU A 83 -0.76 0.80 2.21
N HIS A 84 -1.38 1.90 2.64
CA HIS A 84 -0.68 3.11 3.08
C HIS A 84 0.32 3.63 2.04
N LEU A 85 -0.01 3.50 0.76
CA LEU A 85 0.81 3.92 -0.37
C LEU A 85 0.00 4.82 -1.29
N SER A 86 0.65 5.80 -1.90
CA SER A 86 0.03 6.55 -2.98
C SER A 86 -0.16 5.68 -4.22
N ILE A 87 -1.26 5.93 -4.94
CA ILE A 87 -1.53 5.36 -6.25
C ILE A 87 -0.40 5.63 -7.26
N ALA A 88 0.37 6.70 -7.04
CA ALA A 88 1.51 7.10 -7.87
C ALA A 88 2.61 6.04 -7.97
N TYR A 89 2.74 5.18 -6.96
CA TYR A 89 3.74 4.12 -6.95
C TYR A 89 3.29 2.85 -7.69
N ALA A 90 2.02 2.80 -8.09
CA ALA A 90 1.46 1.65 -8.78
C ALA A 90 1.40 1.87 -10.29
N GLY A 91 1.97 0.91 -11.02
CA GLY A 91 1.80 0.79 -12.47
C GLY A 91 0.67 -0.16 -12.84
N ASP A 92 0.24 -0.13 -14.10
CA ASP A 92 -0.68 -1.10 -14.70
C ASP A 92 -1.99 -1.34 -13.90
N ILE A 93 -2.53 -0.30 -13.26
CA ILE A 93 -3.75 -0.42 -12.45
C ILE A 93 -4.94 -0.79 -13.35
N LYS A 94 -5.62 -1.88 -13.00
CA LYS A 94 -6.79 -2.42 -13.69
C LYS A 94 -7.84 -2.82 -12.67
N VAL A 95 -9.07 -2.42 -12.92
CA VAL A 95 -10.24 -2.86 -12.15
C VAL A 95 -11.09 -3.74 -13.05
N SER A 96 -11.37 -4.97 -12.62
CA SER A 96 -12.27 -5.87 -13.36
C SER A 96 -13.70 -5.35 -13.35
N ALA A 97 -14.55 -5.87 -14.24
CA ALA A 97 -15.99 -5.77 -14.00
C ALA A 97 -16.34 -6.47 -12.68
N MET A 98 -17.43 -6.03 -12.05
CA MET A 98 -17.94 -6.66 -10.83
C MET A 98 -18.42 -8.09 -11.15
N ASP A 99 -18.02 -9.06 -10.33
CA ASP A 99 -18.45 -10.45 -10.48
C ASP A 99 -19.88 -10.69 -9.95
N GLU A 100 -20.40 -11.90 -10.17
CA GLU A 100 -21.75 -12.29 -9.70
C GLU A 100 -21.89 -12.29 -8.16
N ALA A 101 -20.76 -12.37 -7.44
CA ALA A 101 -20.71 -12.29 -5.99
C ALA A 101 -20.58 -10.83 -5.50
N GLY A 102 -20.58 -9.85 -6.40
CA GLY A 102 -20.51 -8.43 -6.06
C GLY A 102 -19.10 -7.95 -5.76
N ASN A 103 -18.04 -8.59 -6.27
CA ASN A 103 -16.66 -8.20 -6.01
C ASN A 103 -15.97 -7.60 -7.23
N TYR A 104 -15.09 -6.63 -6.97
CA TYR A 104 -14.11 -6.12 -7.91
C TYR A 104 -12.75 -6.77 -7.67
N THR A 105 -12.03 -7.08 -8.74
CA THR A 105 -10.60 -7.40 -8.68
C THR A 105 -9.80 -6.19 -9.12
N VAL A 106 -8.97 -5.65 -8.23
CA VAL A 106 -8.02 -4.58 -8.53
C VAL A 106 -6.65 -5.21 -8.71
N SER A 107 -6.07 -5.11 -9.89
CA SER A 107 -4.72 -5.60 -10.21
C SER A 107 -3.82 -4.42 -10.53
N PHE A 108 -2.58 -4.43 -10.04
CA PHE A 108 -1.61 -3.35 -10.24
C PHE A 108 -0.20 -3.90 -10.01
N LYS A 109 0.82 -3.12 -10.35
CA LYS A 109 2.22 -3.46 -10.10
C LYS A 109 2.86 -2.47 -9.13
N LEU A 110 3.53 -3.00 -8.11
CA LEU A 110 4.46 -2.22 -7.28
C LEU A 110 5.86 -2.80 -7.50
N ASN A 111 6.86 -1.96 -7.78
CA ASN A 111 8.23 -2.41 -8.03
C ASN A 111 8.34 -3.54 -9.09
N ASN A 112 7.54 -3.47 -10.16
CA ASN A 112 7.40 -4.52 -11.19
C ASN A 112 6.88 -5.88 -10.70
N ILE A 113 6.31 -5.94 -9.49
CA ILE A 113 5.71 -7.14 -8.91
C ILE A 113 4.19 -7.02 -9.01
N ASP A 114 3.55 -8.02 -9.62
CA ASP A 114 2.09 -8.08 -9.73
C ASP A 114 1.44 -8.23 -8.36
N CYS A 115 0.52 -7.32 -8.06
CA CYS A 115 -0.27 -7.27 -6.86
C CYS A 115 -1.75 -7.34 -7.22
N ASN A 116 -2.57 -7.93 -6.35
CA ASN A 116 -4.02 -7.90 -6.52
C ASN A 116 -4.79 -7.79 -5.21
N TYR A 117 -5.97 -7.20 -5.31
CA TYR A 117 -6.96 -7.10 -4.25
C TYR A 117 -8.30 -7.57 -4.80
N VAL A 118 -9.07 -8.25 -3.96
CA VAL A 118 -10.50 -8.52 -4.17
C VAL A 118 -11.26 -7.70 -3.15
N VAL A 119 -12.15 -6.83 -3.63
CA VAL A 119 -12.90 -5.88 -2.79
C VAL A 119 -14.38 -6.06 -3.06
N ASN A 120 -15.18 -6.11 -2.00
CA ASN A 120 -16.63 -6.16 -2.12
C ASN A 120 -17.15 -4.80 -2.64
N GLY A 121 -17.81 -4.82 -3.78
CA GLY A 121 -18.28 -3.64 -4.49
C GLY A 121 -19.37 -2.86 -3.79
N TYR A 122 -20.12 -3.45 -2.86
CA TYR A 122 -21.21 -2.76 -2.16
C TYR A 122 -20.76 -2.12 -0.84
N THR A 123 -19.74 -2.69 -0.21
CA THR A 123 -19.28 -2.28 1.13
C THR A 123 -17.89 -1.65 1.12
N GLY A 124 -17.11 -1.87 0.06
CA GLY A 124 -15.70 -1.49 0.00
C GLY A 124 -14.80 -2.35 0.90
N ALA A 125 -15.32 -3.45 1.47
CA ALA A 125 -14.55 -4.33 2.33
C ALA A 125 -13.55 -5.16 1.50
N ILE A 126 -12.30 -5.23 1.97
CA ILE A 126 -11.27 -6.06 1.34
C ILE A 126 -11.54 -7.53 1.70
N VAL A 127 -11.79 -8.34 0.69
CA VAL A 127 -12.09 -9.77 0.80
C VAL A 127 -10.81 -10.59 0.77
N SER A 128 -9.87 -10.22 -0.09
CA SER A 128 -8.58 -10.88 -0.23
C SER A 128 -7.54 -9.90 -0.76
N LYS A 129 -6.28 -10.12 -0.40
CA LYS A 129 -5.14 -9.40 -0.95
C LYS A 129 -3.97 -10.33 -1.21
N ASN A 130 -3.32 -10.14 -2.34
CA ASN A 130 -2.05 -10.76 -2.70
C ASN A 130 -1.05 -9.64 -3.01
N VAL A 131 -0.28 -9.28 -1.99
CA VAL A 131 0.75 -8.24 -2.07
C VAL A 131 2.02 -8.85 -1.48
N PRO A 132 2.97 -9.28 -2.34
CA PRO A 132 4.23 -9.82 -1.85
C PRO A 132 4.99 -8.78 -1.01
N PRO A 133 5.63 -9.15 0.11
CA PRO A 133 6.38 -8.19 0.93
C PRO A 133 7.46 -7.43 0.16
N GLU A 134 8.04 -8.06 -0.87
CA GLU A 134 9.04 -7.45 -1.75
C GLU A 134 8.45 -6.31 -2.59
N ALA A 135 7.14 -6.36 -2.86
CA ALA A 135 6.41 -5.30 -3.55
C ALA A 135 6.29 -4.03 -2.68
N LEU A 136 6.33 -4.19 -1.35
CA LEU A 136 6.26 -3.11 -0.36
C LEU A 136 7.62 -2.58 0.07
N ALA A 137 8.72 -3.16 -0.43
CA ALA A 137 10.06 -2.67 -0.18
C ALA A 137 10.29 -1.36 -0.96
N GLN A 138 9.65 -0.28 -0.53
CA GLN A 138 9.95 1.07 -0.99
C GLN A 138 10.98 1.72 -0.07
N PRO A 139 11.82 2.62 -0.58
CA PRO A 139 12.59 3.51 0.29
C PRO A 139 11.60 4.39 1.06
N GLU A 140 11.53 4.26 2.39
CA GLU A 140 10.73 5.14 3.25
C GLU A 140 11.15 6.60 3.04
N ASN A 141 10.44 7.34 2.20
CA ASN A 141 10.62 8.78 2.08
C ASN A 141 9.25 9.43 1.92
N ALA A 142 8.71 9.95 3.03
CA ALA A 142 7.52 10.79 3.09
C ALA A 142 7.65 12.14 2.33
N ASN A 143 8.76 12.34 1.62
CA ASN A 143 9.05 13.50 0.77
C ASN A 143 9.38 13.05 -0.66
N ASP A 144 8.78 11.96 -1.15
CA ASP A 144 9.01 11.54 -2.52
C ASP A 144 8.45 12.59 -3.50
N PRO A 145 9.30 13.26 -4.28
CA PRO A 145 8.84 14.22 -5.28
C PRO A 145 7.92 13.58 -6.32
N LEU A 146 8.00 12.26 -6.55
CA LEU A 146 7.15 11.52 -7.48
C LEU A 146 5.69 11.51 -7.04
N GLU A 147 5.43 11.14 -5.78
CA GLU A 147 4.09 11.13 -5.21
C GLU A 147 3.47 12.53 -5.23
N LYS A 148 4.25 13.53 -4.82
CA LYS A 148 3.84 14.93 -4.84
C LYS A 148 3.49 15.40 -6.26
N ALA A 149 4.31 15.03 -7.25
CA ALA A 149 4.10 15.38 -8.66
C ALA A 149 2.81 14.77 -9.23
N VAL A 150 2.60 13.46 -9.01
CA VAL A 150 1.40 12.76 -9.48
C VAL A 150 0.13 13.31 -8.81
N ASN A 151 0.16 13.54 -7.51
CA ASN A 151 -0.98 14.11 -6.79
C ASN A 151 -1.32 15.52 -7.32
N MET A 152 -0.32 16.35 -7.60
CA MET A 152 -0.55 17.65 -8.23
C MET A 152 -1.15 17.50 -9.63
N ALA A 153 -0.61 16.62 -10.46
CA ALA A 153 -1.12 16.39 -11.81
C ALA A 153 -2.60 15.96 -11.80
N LEU A 154 -2.96 14.97 -10.97
CA LEU A 154 -4.33 14.49 -10.86
C LEU A 154 -5.29 15.56 -10.33
N ASN A 155 -4.86 16.39 -9.37
CA ASN A 155 -5.68 17.47 -8.80
C ASN A 155 -5.93 18.65 -9.77
N THR A 156 -5.18 18.77 -10.87
CA THR A 156 -5.46 19.77 -11.90
C THR A 156 -6.61 19.38 -12.83
N ILE A 157 -6.98 18.11 -12.86
CA ILE A 157 -8.06 17.62 -13.72
C ILE A 157 -9.41 17.91 -13.04
N GLU A 158 -10.17 18.82 -13.63
CA GLU A 158 -11.52 19.13 -13.17
C GLU A 158 -12.41 17.89 -13.22
N GLY A 159 -13.13 17.62 -12.13
CA GLY A 159 -14.00 16.44 -12.01
C GLY A 159 -13.27 15.12 -11.71
N TYR A 160 -11.95 15.15 -11.52
CA TYR A 160 -11.22 13.97 -11.09
C TYR A 160 -11.70 13.49 -9.71
N SER A 161 -12.19 12.27 -9.66
CA SER A 161 -12.63 11.58 -8.44
C SER A 161 -12.06 10.15 -8.34
N GLY A 162 -10.99 9.88 -9.11
CA GLY A 162 -10.43 8.55 -9.30
C GLY A 162 -10.59 8.04 -10.74
N GLY A 163 -10.16 6.81 -11.01
CA GLY A 163 -10.36 6.15 -12.30
C GLY A 163 -9.36 6.50 -13.42
N ALA A 164 -8.29 7.23 -13.10
CA ALA A 164 -7.17 7.38 -14.04
C ALA A 164 -6.52 6.01 -14.32
N GLN A 165 -6.22 5.76 -15.59
CA GLN A 165 -5.63 4.53 -16.09
C GLN A 165 -4.23 4.83 -16.64
N ASN A 166 -3.40 3.80 -16.76
CA ASN A 166 -2.07 3.89 -17.39
C ASN A 166 -1.17 4.98 -16.80
N ILE A 167 -1.29 5.25 -15.49
CA ILE A 167 -0.45 6.22 -14.78
C ILE A 167 1.00 5.76 -14.86
N GLN A 168 1.85 6.59 -15.47
CA GLN A 168 3.27 6.37 -15.62
C GLN A 168 3.99 7.65 -15.24
N ALA A 169 5.00 7.54 -14.39
CA ALA A 169 5.85 8.66 -14.05
C ALA A 169 7.32 8.29 -14.30
N SER A 170 8.05 9.19 -14.97
CA SER A 170 9.48 9.05 -15.22
C SER A 170 10.20 10.32 -14.77
N VAL A 171 11.46 10.16 -14.35
CA VAL A 171 12.28 11.28 -13.87
C VAL A 171 13.46 11.46 -14.81
N GLU A 172 13.61 12.66 -15.36
CA GLU A 172 14.73 13.04 -16.23
C GLU A 172 15.15 14.48 -15.89
N ASP A 173 16.44 14.70 -15.61
CA ASP A 173 17.02 16.02 -15.31
C ASP A 173 16.28 16.84 -14.24
N GLY A 174 15.73 16.18 -13.21
CA GLY A 174 14.97 16.84 -12.14
C GLY A 174 13.56 17.28 -12.56
N ILE A 175 13.10 16.86 -13.73
CA ILE A 175 11.73 16.98 -14.20
C ILE A 175 11.07 15.60 -14.11
N ILE A 176 9.89 15.55 -13.50
CA ILE A 176 9.05 14.37 -13.46
C ILE A 176 7.99 14.50 -14.54
N THR A 177 7.99 13.61 -15.52
CA THR A 177 6.93 13.51 -16.52
C THR A 177 5.89 12.52 -16.05
N ILE A 178 4.65 12.97 -15.90
CA ILE A 178 3.51 12.15 -15.51
C ILE A 178 2.59 11.99 -16.72
N ASN A 179 2.30 10.75 -17.09
CA ASN A 179 1.35 10.41 -18.15
C ASN A 179 0.22 9.58 -17.56
N PHE A 180 -1.03 9.86 -17.92
CA PHE A 180 -2.16 9.02 -17.55
C PHE A 180 -3.34 9.22 -18.50
N ASP A 181 -4.24 8.25 -18.55
CA ASP A 181 -5.50 8.32 -19.29
C ASP A 181 -6.67 8.55 -18.33
N PHE A 182 -7.54 9.50 -18.63
CA PHE A 182 -8.76 9.75 -17.86
C PHE A 182 -9.89 10.19 -18.80
N ASP A 183 -11.09 9.66 -18.59
CA ASP A 183 -12.28 9.94 -19.41
C ASP A 183 -12.05 9.86 -20.94
N GLY A 184 -11.29 8.84 -21.37
CA GLY A 184 -10.94 8.61 -22.78
C GLY A 184 -9.89 9.57 -23.36
N SER A 185 -9.33 10.46 -22.54
CA SER A 185 -8.30 11.43 -22.92
C SER A 185 -6.95 11.08 -22.31
N HIS A 186 -5.87 11.36 -23.02
CA HIS A 186 -4.49 11.21 -22.52
C HIS A 186 -3.98 12.54 -21.99
N TYR A 187 -3.38 12.52 -20.80
CA TYR A 187 -2.81 13.67 -20.13
C TYR A 187 -1.32 13.48 -19.91
N THR A 188 -0.55 14.53 -20.17
CA THR A 188 0.87 14.61 -19.86
C THR A 188 1.14 15.87 -19.05
N PHE A 189 1.76 15.70 -17.90
CA PHE A 189 2.20 16.76 -17.01
C PHE A 189 3.70 16.71 -16.80
N TYR A 190 4.30 17.87 -16.58
CA TYR A 190 5.71 17.99 -16.24
C TYR A 190 5.80 18.68 -14.89
N TYR A 191 6.55 18.09 -13.96
CA TYR A 191 6.74 18.62 -12.63
C TYR A 191 8.21 18.92 -12.40
N ASP A 192 8.54 20.17 -12.08
CA ASP A 192 9.89 20.57 -11.71
C ASP A 192 10.11 20.30 -10.21
N VAL A 193 11.01 19.37 -9.90
CA VAL A 193 11.32 18.98 -8.52
C VAL A 193 11.99 20.11 -7.74
N SER A 194 12.76 20.98 -8.43
CA SER A 194 13.47 22.09 -7.78
C SER A 194 12.52 23.24 -7.44
N GLN A 195 11.53 23.49 -8.28
CA GLN A 195 10.51 24.53 -8.07
C GLN A 195 9.25 24.02 -7.36
N GLU A 196 9.18 22.70 -7.17
CA GLU A 196 8.04 21.97 -6.62
C GLU A 196 6.69 22.31 -7.28
N LYS A 197 6.66 22.51 -8.60
CA LYS A 197 5.46 22.94 -9.32
C LYS A 197 5.28 22.22 -10.65
N LEU A 198 4.03 22.19 -11.13
CA LEU A 198 3.74 21.81 -12.51
C LEU A 198 4.22 22.90 -13.48
N LEU A 199 4.72 22.46 -14.63
CA LEU A 199 5.07 23.30 -15.76
C LEU A 199 3.90 23.29 -16.74
N ASP A 200 3.60 24.46 -17.31
CA ASP A 200 2.60 24.64 -18.38
C ASP A 200 3.12 24.20 -19.75
#